data_AF-A0A0T2ICM1-F1
#
_entry.id   AF-A0A0T2ICM1-F1
#
_cell.length_a   1.000
_cell.length_b   1.000
_cell.length_c   1.000
_cell.angle_alpha   90.00
_cell.angle_beta   90.00
_cell.angle_gamma   90.00
#
_symmetry.space_group_name_H-M   'P 1'
#
loop_
_entity.id
_entity.type
_entity.pdbx_description
1 polymer ?
#
loop_
_entity_poly.entity_id
_entity_poly.type
_entity_poly.pdbx_seq_one_letter_code
_entity_poly.pdbx_strand_id
1 'polypeptide(L)'
;MTTRPRDPRPAAPTGYATHGGRHDHAAAARAYRRAWWSLTLYPLTFLLAFGLGEGILALLTDDPEHAAFWQGALAAVPALVVFVTPGILAITHGRTAVRLGRRAGRIPAIVGGVIGGGFIATNLAAFINGLITSG
;
A
#
# COMPACT_ATOMS: atom_id res chain seq x y z
N MET A 1 8.27 -13.71 -76.87
CA MET A 1 9.09 -13.47 -75.66
C MET A 1 8.23 -12.69 -74.68
N THR A 2 7.50 -13.39 -73.82
CA THR A 2 6.42 -12.84 -72.99
C THR A 2 6.88 -12.77 -71.54
N THR A 3 7.02 -11.56 -71.00
CA THR A 3 7.39 -11.30 -69.61
C THR A 3 6.19 -11.54 -68.69
N ARG A 4 6.32 -12.49 -67.75
CA ARG A 4 5.30 -12.78 -66.73
C ARG A 4 5.20 -11.60 -65.74
N PRO A 5 4.01 -11.10 -65.38
CA PRO A 5 3.86 -10.11 -64.31
C PRO A 5 4.31 -10.73 -62.98
N ARG A 6 5.11 -9.99 -62.20
CA ARG A 6 5.42 -10.37 -60.81
C ARG A 6 4.17 -10.09 -59.97
N ASP A 7 3.58 -11.14 -59.41
CA ASP A 7 2.57 -11.00 -58.36
C ASP A 7 3.15 -10.21 -57.18
N PRO A 8 2.45 -9.18 -56.68
CA PRO A 8 2.82 -8.56 -55.42
C PRO A 8 2.51 -9.55 -54.31
N ARG A 9 3.56 -10.08 -53.66
CA ARG A 9 3.38 -10.87 -52.44
C ARG A 9 2.57 -10.02 -51.44
N PRO A 10 1.51 -10.57 -50.83
CA PRO A 10 0.83 -9.88 -49.74
C PRO A 10 1.87 -9.57 -48.65
N ALA A 11 1.95 -8.31 -48.26
CA ALA A 11 2.81 -7.87 -47.17
C ALA A 11 2.50 -8.73 -45.95
N ALA A 12 3.51 -9.45 -45.46
CA ALA A 12 3.38 -10.23 -44.25
C ALA A 12 2.81 -9.32 -43.14
N PRO A 13 1.75 -9.74 -42.42
CA PRO A 13 1.29 -8.96 -41.29
C PRO A 13 2.49 -8.79 -40.36
N THR A 14 2.84 -7.54 -40.09
CA THR A 14 3.99 -7.11 -39.31
C THR A 14 3.85 -7.64 -37.88
N GLY A 15 4.24 -8.90 -37.67
CA GLY A 15 4.10 -9.65 -36.43
C GLY A 15 4.94 -9.12 -35.26
N TYR A 16 5.72 -8.06 -35.47
CA TYR A 16 6.55 -7.46 -34.44
C TYR A 16 5.76 -6.62 -33.42
N ALA A 17 4.58 -6.10 -33.77
CA ALA A 17 3.79 -5.26 -32.86
C ALA A 17 2.99 -6.03 -31.79
N THR A 18 2.75 -7.34 -31.99
CA THR A 18 1.85 -8.11 -31.11
C THR A 18 2.53 -8.78 -29.92
N HIS A 19 3.87 -8.86 -29.90
CA HIS A 19 4.60 -9.43 -28.77
C HIS A 19 4.80 -8.39 -27.65
N GLY A 20 5.26 -7.18 -27.99
CA GLY A 20 5.50 -6.09 -27.02
C GLY A 20 4.27 -5.74 -26.19
N GLY A 21 3.12 -5.50 -26.85
CA GLY A 21 1.88 -5.14 -26.14
C GLY A 21 1.36 -6.21 -25.17
N ARG A 22 1.60 -7.50 -25.43
CA ARG A 22 1.20 -8.59 -24.52
C ARG A 22 2.08 -8.64 -23.27
N HIS A 23 3.39 -8.40 -23.40
CA HIS A 23 4.31 -8.36 -22.25
C HIS A 23 4.03 -7.18 -21.33
N ASP A 24 3.73 -6.00 -21.90
CA ASP A 24 3.41 -4.79 -21.15
C ASP A 24 2.08 -4.93 -20.39
N HIS A 25 1.04 -5.51 -21.01
CA HIS A 25 -0.23 -5.79 -20.35
C HIS A 25 -0.11 -6.81 -19.22
N ALA A 26 0.70 -7.87 -19.40
CA ALA A 26 0.93 -8.89 -18.38
C ALA A 26 1.75 -8.35 -17.19
N ALA A 27 2.79 -7.54 -17.44
CA ALA A 27 3.56 -6.87 -16.39
C ALA A 27 2.67 -5.91 -15.58
N ALA A 28 1.85 -5.13 -16.27
CA ALA A 28 0.91 -4.22 -15.64
C ALA A 28 -0.14 -4.96 -14.79
N ALA A 29 -0.61 -6.15 -15.21
CA ALA A 29 -1.59 -6.94 -14.45
C ALA A 29 -0.99 -7.54 -13.18
N ARG A 30 0.28 -7.99 -13.24
CA ARG A 30 1.03 -8.46 -12.07
C ARG A 30 1.26 -7.35 -11.05
N ALA A 31 1.59 -6.13 -11.50
CA ALA A 31 1.75 -4.97 -10.62
C ALA A 31 0.44 -4.60 -9.90
N TYR A 32 -0.70 -4.62 -10.63
CA TYR A 32 -2.02 -4.39 -10.04
C TYR A 32 -2.38 -5.45 -8.99
N ARG A 33 -2.13 -6.73 -9.29
CA ARG A 33 -2.41 -7.83 -8.35
C ARG A 33 -1.53 -7.77 -7.10
N ARG A 34 -0.26 -7.35 -7.22
CA ARG A 34 0.63 -7.09 -6.08
C ARG A 34 0.14 -5.92 -5.22
N ALA A 35 -0.36 -4.84 -5.82
CA ALA A 35 -0.92 -3.71 -5.08
C ALA A 35 -2.16 -4.12 -4.24
N TRP A 36 -3.01 -4.99 -4.78
CA TRP A 36 -4.12 -5.59 -4.02
C TRP A 36 -3.63 -6.55 -2.92
N TRP A 37 -2.55 -7.30 -3.18
CA TRP A 37 -1.94 -8.13 -2.15
C TRP A 37 -1.36 -7.31 -0.98
N SER A 38 -0.84 -6.12 -1.27
CA SER A 38 -0.40 -5.19 -0.21
C SER A 38 -1.56 -4.70 0.66
N LEU A 39 -2.78 -4.61 0.14
CA LEU A 39 -3.97 -4.28 0.95
C LEU A 39 -4.39 -5.43 1.85
N THR A 40 -4.24 -6.69 1.43
CA THR A 40 -4.48 -7.85 2.31
C THR A 40 -3.50 -7.96 3.49
N LEU A 41 -2.41 -7.18 3.51
CA LEU A 41 -1.54 -7.08 4.69
C LEU A 41 -2.14 -6.18 5.79
N TYR A 42 -3.08 -5.28 5.48
CA TYR A 42 -3.66 -4.39 6.48
C TYR A 42 -4.33 -5.11 7.66
N PRO A 43 -5.15 -6.16 7.46
CA PRO A 43 -5.70 -6.93 8.57
C PRO A 43 -4.61 -7.54 9.45
N LEU A 44 -3.54 -8.06 8.83
CA LEU A 44 -2.43 -8.67 9.56
C LEU A 44 -1.67 -7.64 10.39
N THR A 45 -1.36 -6.48 9.79
CA THR A 45 -0.66 -5.41 10.50
C THR A 45 -1.54 -4.71 11.52
N PHE A 46 -2.86 -4.68 11.32
CA PHE A 46 -3.82 -4.24 12.32
C PHE A 46 -3.74 -5.13 13.55
N LEU A 47 -3.82 -6.45 13.38
CA LEU A 47 -3.72 -7.40 14.49
C LEU A 47 -2.37 -7.31 15.20
N LEU A 48 -1.27 -7.15 14.46
CA LEU A 48 0.05 -6.94 15.05
C LEU A 48 0.16 -5.62 15.81
N ALA A 49 -0.35 -4.52 15.25
CA ALA A 49 -0.34 -3.22 15.91
C ALA A 49 -1.21 -3.23 17.18
N PHE A 50 -2.38 -3.86 17.11
CA PHE A 50 -3.24 -4.07 18.27
C PHE A 50 -2.54 -4.89 19.34
N GLY A 51 -1.95 -6.04 18.96
CA GLY A 51 -1.19 -6.89 19.87
C GLY A 51 0.03 -6.20 20.48
N LEU A 52 0.70 -5.30 19.74
CA LEU A 52 1.79 -4.49 20.28
C LEU A 52 1.30 -3.41 21.23
N GLY A 53 0.21 -2.72 20.90
CA GLY A 53 -0.38 -1.70 21.77
C GLY A 53 -0.83 -2.31 23.09
N GLU A 54 -1.72 -3.29 23.02
CA GLU A 54 -2.25 -3.99 24.21
C GLU A 54 -1.17 -4.77 24.94
N GLY A 55 -0.28 -5.45 24.22
CA GLY A 55 0.79 -6.26 24.81
C GLY A 55 1.82 -5.42 25.55
N ILE A 56 2.23 -4.28 25.00
CA ILE A 56 3.17 -3.37 25.68
C ILE A 56 2.47 -2.71 26.87
N LEU A 57 1.21 -2.29 26.73
CA LEU A 57 0.47 -1.68 27.83
C LEU A 57 0.28 -2.67 29.00
N ALA A 58 -0.10 -3.92 28.71
CA ALA A 58 -0.24 -4.99 29.71
C ALA A 58 1.09 -5.34 30.41
N LEU A 59 2.24 -5.08 29.79
CA LEU A 59 3.55 -5.24 30.42
C LEU A 59 3.96 -4.02 31.26
N LEU A 60 3.41 -2.84 30.96
CA LEU A 60 3.78 -1.58 31.62
C LEU A 60 2.88 -1.24 32.81
N THR A 61 1.65 -1.74 32.84
CA THR A 61 0.69 -1.44 33.91
C THR A 61 -0.17 -2.64 34.27
N ASP A 62 -0.45 -2.81 35.57
CA ASP A 62 -1.44 -3.75 36.09
C ASP A 62 -2.88 -3.19 35.98
N ASP A 63 -3.01 -1.87 35.79
CA ASP A 63 -4.29 -1.19 35.61
C ASP A 63 -4.26 -0.34 34.32
N PRO A 64 -4.80 -0.86 33.20
CA PRO A 64 -4.84 -0.16 31.92
C PRO A 64 -5.71 1.09 31.93
N GLU A 65 -6.73 1.17 32.79
CA GLU A 65 -7.64 2.32 32.85
C GLU A 65 -6.97 3.54 33.50
N HIS A 66 -6.00 3.30 34.39
CA HIS A 66 -5.21 4.33 35.06
C HIS A 66 -3.77 4.46 34.53
N ALA A 67 -3.51 3.91 33.33
CA ALA A 67 -2.20 3.99 32.72
C ALA A 67 -1.71 5.44 32.59
N ALA A 68 -0.48 5.70 33.02
CA ALA A 68 0.14 7.00 32.86
C ALA A 68 0.32 7.32 31.37
N PHE A 69 0.18 8.60 31.02
CA PHE A 69 0.29 9.08 29.64
C PHE A 69 1.53 8.57 28.89
N TRP A 70 2.69 8.57 29.56
CA TRP A 70 3.95 8.10 28.97
C TRP A 70 3.94 6.60 28.65
N GLN A 71 3.20 5.78 29.41
CA GLN A 71 3.05 4.33 29.17
C GLN A 71 2.22 4.09 27.91
N GLY A 72 1.12 4.83 27.76
CA GLY A 72 0.30 4.83 26.53
C GLY A 72 1.09 5.29 25.31
N ALA A 73 1.90 6.34 25.44
CA ALA A 73 2.77 6.82 24.36
C ALA A 73 3.82 5.76 23.96
N LEU A 74 4.43 5.08 24.93
CA LEU A 74 5.42 4.03 24.67
C LEU A 74 4.81 2.82 23.93
N ALA A 75 3.56 2.47 24.23
CA ALA A 75 2.83 1.40 23.56
C ALA A 75 2.37 1.80 22.15
N ALA A 76 1.92 3.04 21.97
CA ALA A 76 1.36 3.54 20.70
C ALA A 76 2.42 3.68 19.59
N VAL A 77 3.64 4.11 19.91
CA VAL A 77 4.70 4.36 18.91
C VAL A 77 5.07 3.11 18.09
N PRO A 78 5.44 1.96 18.68
CA PRO A 78 5.76 0.76 17.91
C PRO A 78 4.55 0.18 17.17
N ALA A 79 3.34 0.28 17.76
CA ALA A 79 2.10 -0.11 17.08
C ALA A 79 1.86 0.72 15.81
N LEU A 80 2.06 2.04 15.88
CA LEU A 80 1.98 2.96 14.75
C LEU A 80 2.97 2.59 13.64
N VAL A 81 4.23 2.30 13.98
CA VAL A 81 5.26 1.92 13.00
C VAL A 81 4.84 0.67 12.21
N VAL A 82 4.36 -0.35 12.92
CA VAL A 82 3.92 -1.60 12.28
C VAL A 82 2.68 -1.38 11.41
N PHE A 83 1.72 -0.58 11.88
CA PHE A 83 0.49 -0.32 11.14
C PHE A 83 0.69 0.54 9.88
N VAL A 84 1.64 1.48 9.91
CA VAL A 84 1.91 2.39 8.80
C VAL A 84 2.75 1.72 7.69
N THR A 85 3.53 0.70 8.03
CA THR A 85 4.41 -0.03 7.10
C THR A 85 3.73 -0.47 5.78
N PRO A 86 2.57 -1.16 5.79
CA PRO A 86 1.88 -1.55 4.55
C PRO A 86 1.30 -0.36 3.78
N GLY A 87 0.92 0.73 4.48
CA GLY A 87 0.52 1.99 3.85
C GLY A 87 1.66 2.61 3.02
N ILE A 88 2.89 2.62 3.57
CA ILE A 88 4.09 3.08 2.86
C ILE A 88 4.38 2.19 1.64
N LEU A 89 4.27 0.86 1.79
CA LEU A 89 4.42 -0.08 0.68
C LEU A 89 3.36 0.13 -0.42
N ALA A 90 2.10 0.37 -0.03
CA ALA A 90 1.02 0.65 -0.98
C ALA A 90 1.25 1.97 -1.74
N ILE A 91 1.76 3.01 -1.06
CA ILE A 91 2.07 4.31 -1.68
C ILE A 91 3.26 4.20 -2.65
N THR A 92 4.34 3.51 -2.25
CA THR A 92 5.55 3.36 -3.09
C THR A 92 5.26 2.52 -4.33
N HIS A 93 4.56 1.39 -4.19
CA HIS A 93 4.17 0.57 -5.32
C HIS A 93 3.08 1.23 -6.19
N GLY A 94 2.11 1.92 -5.59
CA GLY A 94 1.09 2.67 -6.30
C GLY A 94 1.65 3.83 -7.14
N ARG A 95 2.58 4.62 -6.58
CA ARG A 95 3.30 5.67 -7.33
C ARG A 95 4.10 5.12 -8.50
N THR A 96 4.73 3.96 -8.32
CA THR A 96 5.47 3.27 -9.38
C THR A 96 4.53 2.81 -10.51
N ALA A 97 3.35 2.28 -10.19
CA ALA A 97 2.34 1.88 -11.18
C ALA A 97 1.74 3.07 -11.95
N VAL A 98 1.60 4.23 -11.30
CA VAL A 98 1.14 5.48 -11.93
C VAL A 98 2.20 6.03 -12.89
N ARG A 99 3.49 5.99 -12.52
CA ARG A 99 4.60 6.33 -13.44
C ARG A 99 4.63 5.45 -14.70
N LEU A 100 4.17 4.20 -14.58
CA LEU A 100 4.09 3.23 -15.68
C LEU A 100 2.77 3.33 -16.49
N GLY A 101 1.96 4.39 -16.29
CA GLY A 101 0.81 4.71 -17.15
C GLY A 101 -0.54 4.08 -16.76
N ARG A 102 -0.61 3.27 -15.69
CA ARG A 102 -1.90 2.74 -15.20
C ARG A 102 -2.48 3.60 -14.07
N ARG A 103 -3.44 4.46 -14.43
CA ARG A 103 -4.20 5.32 -13.48
C ARG A 103 -4.93 4.53 -12.38
N ALA A 104 -5.28 3.27 -12.63
CA ALA A 104 -5.92 2.38 -11.65
C ALA A 104 -5.05 2.09 -10.40
N GLY A 105 -3.72 2.33 -10.47
CA GLY A 105 -2.83 2.22 -9.30
C GLY A 105 -3.03 3.31 -8.24
N ARG A 106 -3.80 4.37 -8.52
CA ARG A 106 -4.11 5.43 -7.54
C ARG A 106 -5.05 4.96 -6.43
N ILE A 107 -5.97 4.02 -6.71
CA ILE A 107 -6.96 3.55 -5.73
C ILE A 107 -6.29 2.91 -4.51
N PRO A 108 -5.41 1.90 -4.64
CA PRO A 108 -4.74 1.30 -3.48
C PRO A 108 -3.82 2.28 -2.73
N ALA A 109 -3.20 3.23 -3.43
CA ALA A 109 -2.40 4.27 -2.78
C ALA A 109 -3.24 5.26 -1.96
N ILE A 110 -4.41 5.65 -2.45
CA ILE A 110 -5.36 6.51 -1.72
C ILE A 110 -5.91 5.76 -0.52
N VAL A 111 -6.34 4.50 -0.69
CA VAL A 111 -6.86 3.69 0.42
C VAL A 111 -5.80 3.50 1.51
N GLY A 112 -4.58 3.11 1.16
CA GLY A 112 -3.47 3.00 2.12
C GLY A 112 -3.13 4.34 2.78
N GLY A 113 -3.16 5.44 2.01
CA GLY A 113 -2.94 6.79 2.53
C GLY A 113 -4.04 7.23 3.51
N VAL A 114 -5.31 6.95 3.22
CA VAL A 114 -6.44 7.30 4.08
C VAL A 114 -6.42 6.47 5.37
N ILE A 115 -6.17 5.16 5.28
CA ILE A 115 -6.13 4.31 6.48
C ILE A 115 -4.92 4.66 7.35
N GLY A 116 -3.72 4.76 6.76
CA GLY A 116 -2.52 5.14 7.50
C GLY A 116 -2.60 6.55 8.07
N GLY A 117 -3.05 7.51 7.26
CA GLY A 117 -3.23 8.90 7.68
C GLY A 117 -4.30 9.07 8.76
N GLY A 118 -5.43 8.37 8.63
CA GLY A 118 -6.49 8.37 9.64
C GLY A 118 -6.00 7.80 10.97
N PHE A 119 -5.25 6.70 10.94
CA PHE A 119 -4.69 6.11 12.15
C PHE A 119 -3.68 7.05 12.83
N ILE A 120 -2.78 7.68 12.06
CA ILE A 120 -1.86 8.70 12.59
C ILE A 120 -2.64 9.88 13.19
N ALA A 121 -3.67 10.38 12.49
CA ALA A 121 -4.45 11.52 12.95
C ALA A 121 -5.21 11.21 14.25
N THR A 122 -5.83 10.04 14.36
CA THR A 122 -6.53 9.60 15.58
C THR A 122 -5.56 9.45 16.75
N ASN A 123 -4.40 8.82 16.54
CA ASN A 123 -3.39 8.68 17.59
C ASN A 123 -2.81 10.03 18.01
N LEU A 124 -2.59 10.95 17.07
CA LEU A 124 -2.11 12.30 17.37
C LEU A 124 -3.14 13.11 18.15
N ALA A 125 -4.43 13.01 17.80
CA ALA A 125 -5.50 13.65 18.55
C ALA A 125 -5.58 13.11 19.98
N ALA A 126 -5.47 11.79 20.17
CA ALA A 126 -5.43 11.17 21.49
C ALA A 126 -4.22 11.67 22.31
N PHE A 127 -3.04 11.76 21.70
CA PHE A 127 -1.84 12.28 22.34
C PHE A 127 -2.00 13.74 22.79
N ILE A 128 -2.54 14.61 21.92
CA ILE A 128 -2.79 16.01 22.25
C ILE A 128 -3.83 16.14 23.38
N ASN A 129 -4.90 15.35 23.32
CA ASN A 129 -5.93 15.35 24.37
C ASN A 129 -5.35 14.92 25.72
N GLY A 130 -4.51 13.88 25.72
CA GLY A 130 -3.79 13.43 26.91
C GLY A 130 -2.90 14.53 27.48
N LEU A 131 -2.12 15.20 26.62
CA LEU A 131 -1.26 16.32 27.02
C LEU A 131 -2.04 17.45 27.69
N ILE A 132 -3.17 17.87 27.10
CA ILE A 132 -4.02 18.95 27.64
C ILE A 132 -4.62 18.57 29.00
N THR A 133 -5.03 17.30 29.16
CA THR A 133 -5.68 16.85 30.40
C THR A 133 -4.67 16.59 31.52
N SER A 134 -3.40 16.34 31.16
CA SER A 134 -2.30 16.04 32.09
C SER A 134 -1.49 17.25 32.57
N GLY A 135 -1.73 18.44 32.01
CA GLY A 135 -1.08 19.71 32.37
C GLY A 135 -1.99 20.62 33.16
#